data_AF-A0A3G8JG85-F1
#
_entry.id   AF-A0A3G8JG85-F1
#
_cell.length_a   1.000
_cell.length_b   1.000
_cell.length_c   1.000
_cell.angle_alpha   90.00
_cell.angle_beta   90.00
_cell.angle_gamma   90.00
#
_symmetry.space_group_name_H-M   'P 1'
#
loop_
_entity.id
_entity.type
_entity.pdbx_description
1 polymer ?
#
loop_
_entity_poly.entity_id
_entity_poly.type
_entity_poly.pdbx_seq_one_letter_code
_entity_poly.pdbx_strand_id
1 'polypeptide(L)'
;MRIQHKRPSFSGTEIHSARELEFVDGIADTPDSPALAAALSVKGYSVIDEEPVKAKRSRKPKPREVELTEDVAFGEQAEPEITDDVPLPPDVA
;
A
#
# COMPACT_ATOMS: atom_id res chain seq x y z
N MET A 1 -4.18 13.55 10.51
CA MET A 1 -2.76 13.45 10.13
C MET A 1 -2.50 12.14 9.40
N ARG A 2 -1.80 12.17 8.26
CA ARG A 2 -1.35 11.00 7.51
C ARG A 2 0.15 10.82 7.66
N ILE A 3 0.61 9.58 7.77
CA ILE A 3 2.04 9.27 7.91
C ILE A 3 2.44 8.37 6.76
N GLN A 4 3.43 8.81 5.98
CA GLN A 4 4.04 8.00 4.95
C GLN A 4 5.25 7.25 5.50
N HIS A 5 5.21 5.93 5.37
CA HIS A 5 6.30 5.03 5.67
C HIS A 5 7.48 5.28 4.72
N LYS A 6 8.71 5.09 5.23
CA LYS A 6 9.95 5.17 4.44
C LYS A 6 10.00 4.23 3.23
N ARG A 7 9.17 3.18 3.25
CA ARG A 7 8.97 2.22 2.15
C ARG A 7 7.54 2.41 1.64
N PRO A 8 7.33 2.96 0.43
CA PRO A 8 6.00 3.27 -0.11
C PRO A 8 5.10 2.04 -0.32
N SER A 9 5.67 0.84 -0.45
CA SER A 9 4.91 -0.41 -0.64
C SER A 9 4.77 -1.21 0.66
N PHE A 10 5.06 -0.61 1.82
CA PHE A 10 4.99 -1.31 3.09
C PHE A 10 3.54 -1.37 3.58
N SER A 11 3.08 -2.58 3.82
CA SER A 11 1.78 -2.84 4.43
C SER A 11 2.00 -3.66 5.70
N GLY A 12 1.40 -3.24 6.80
CA GLY A 12 1.54 -3.88 8.10
C GLY A 12 1.52 -2.90 9.27
N THR A 13 1.66 -3.44 10.48
CA THR A 13 1.57 -2.66 11.71
C THR A 13 2.94 -2.39 12.31
N GLU A 14 3.23 -1.13 12.67
CA GLU A 14 4.42 -0.77 13.44
C GLU A 14 4.05 0.03 14.70
N ILE A 15 4.75 -0.23 15.80
CA ILE A 15 4.54 0.50 17.05
C ILE A 15 5.51 1.68 17.12
N HIS A 16 4.97 2.90 17.25
CA HIS A 16 5.73 4.13 17.42
C HIS A 16 5.16 4.93 18.59
N SER A 17 6.04 5.37 19.50
CA SER A 17 5.64 6.16 20.69
C SER A 17 4.49 5.52 21.49
N ALA A 18 4.58 4.19 21.70
CA ALA A 18 3.56 3.36 22.36
C ALA A 18 2.17 3.37 21.68
N ARG A 19 2.11 3.71 20.38
CA ARG A 19 0.90 3.59 19.55
C ARG A 19 1.15 2.66 18.38
N GLU A 20 0.15 1.85 18.06
CA GLU A 20 0.15 1.04 16.84
C GLU A 20 -0.24 1.92 15.64
N LEU A 21 0.58 1.86 14.60
CA LEU A 21 0.37 2.48 13.30
C LEU A 21 0.15 1.38 12.27
N GLU A 22 -1.04 1.34 11.70
CA GLU A 22 -1.36 0.43 10.61
C GLU A 22 -1.09 1.13 9.28
N PHE A 23 -0.14 0.60 8.51
CA PHE A 23 0.20 1.08 7.18
C PHE A 23 -0.48 0.24 6.12
N VAL A 24 -1.11 0.91 5.16
CA VAL A 24 -1.67 0.33 3.94
C VAL A 24 -1.03 1.06 2.76
N ASP A 25 -0.29 0.34 1.91
CA ASP A 25 0.51 0.93 0.82
C ASP A 25 1.39 2.11 1.29
N GLY A 26 2.06 1.90 2.41
CA GLY A 26 2.98 2.86 3.00
C GLY A 26 2.31 4.07 3.62
N ILE A 27 0.99 4.10 3.79
CA ILE A 27 0.25 5.21 4.41
C ILE A 27 -0.46 4.72 5.66
N ALA A 28 -0.29 5.44 6.76
CA ALA A 28 -1.05 5.24 8.00
C ALA A 28 -1.86 6.50 8.32
N ASP A 29 -3.17 6.33 8.58
CA ASP A 29 -4.04 7.38 9.09
C ASP A 29 -3.94 7.42 10.62
N THR A 30 -3.72 8.61 11.20
CA THR A 30 -3.61 8.79 12.65
C THR A 30 -4.31 10.03 13.16
N PRO A 31 -4.79 10.01 14.42
CA PRO A 31 -5.25 11.22 15.08
C PRO A 31 -4.10 12.21 15.20
N ASP A 32 -4.41 13.48 14.98
CA ASP A 32 -3.43 14.57 15.07
C ASP A 32 -2.76 14.59 16.44
N SER A 33 -1.43 14.48 16.44
CA SER A 33 -0.64 14.44 17.66
C SER A 33 0.77 14.98 17.38
N PRO A 34 1.11 16.18 17.87
CA PRO A 34 2.40 16.81 17.56
C PRO A 34 3.59 16.02 18.12
N ALA A 35 3.41 15.32 19.24
CA ALA A 35 4.44 14.45 19.81
C ALA A 35 4.73 13.23 18.92
N LEU A 36 3.70 12.68 18.28
CA LEU A 36 3.84 11.56 17.36
C LEU A 36 4.48 12.01 16.04
N ALA A 37 4.04 13.15 15.51
CA ALA A 37 4.63 13.75 14.31
C ALA A 37 6.13 13.98 14.46
N ALA A 38 6.56 14.60 15.57
CA ALA A 38 7.98 14.83 15.85
C ALA A 38 8.78 13.51 15.95
N ALA A 39 8.25 12.49 16.63
CA ALA A 39 8.91 11.20 16.77
C ALA A 39 9.09 10.49 15.41
N LEU A 40 8.10 10.59 14.53
CA LEU A 40 8.10 9.98 13.21
C LEU A 40 8.99 10.72 12.23
N SER A 41 9.02 12.05 12.26
CA SER A 41 9.94 12.86 11.48
C SER A 41 11.40 12.56 11.82
N VAL A 42 11.74 12.37 13.11
CA VAL A 42 13.08 11.94 13.54
C VAL A 42 13.45 10.56 12.99
N LYS A 43 12.45 9.67 12.83
CA LYS A 43 12.64 8.30 12.35
C LYS A 43 12.63 8.19 10.81
N GLY A 44 12.48 9.32 10.10
CA GLY A 44 12.52 9.41 8.64
C GLY A 44 11.18 9.17 7.93
N TYR A 45 10.07 9.24 8.65
CA TYR A 45 8.71 9.13 8.08
C TYR A 45 8.23 10.51 7.65
N SER A 46 7.46 10.59 6.56
CA SER A 46 6.89 11.86 6.13
C SER A 46 5.52 12.05 6.77
N VAL A 47 5.35 13.10 7.56
CA VAL A 47 4.07 13.46 8.16
C VAL A 47 3.37 14.43 7.22
N ILE A 48 2.20 14.02 6.74
CA ILE A 48 1.33 14.80 5.88
C ILE A 48 0.19 15.30 6.77
N ASP A 49 0.28 16.56 7.15
CA ASP A 49 -0.85 17.26 7.73
C ASP A 49 -1.84 17.52 6.61
N GLU A 50 -2.75 16.57 6.38
CA GLU A 50 -3.94 16.85 5.60
C GLU A 50 -4.75 17.89 6.36
N GLU A 51 -4.52 19.16 6.03
CA GLU A 51 -5.57 20.17 6.13
C GLU A 51 -6.84 19.52 5.54
N PRO A 52 -8.00 19.64 6.22
CA PRO A 52 -9.23 19.09 5.69
C PRO A 52 -9.39 19.70 4.30
N VAL A 53 -9.26 18.85 3.28
CA VAL A 53 -9.41 19.24 1.89
C VAL A 53 -10.82 19.83 1.82
N LYS A 54 -10.93 21.16 1.89
CA LYS A 54 -12.17 21.86 1.58
C LYS A 54 -12.48 21.37 0.19
N ALA A 55 -13.46 20.48 0.09
CA ALA A 55 -13.86 19.81 -1.14
C ALA A 55 -14.15 20.91 -2.16
N LYS A 56 -13.12 21.30 -2.94
CA LYS A 56 -13.30 22.14 -4.10
C LYS A 56 -14.01 21.22 -5.06
N ARG A 57 -15.32 21.44 -5.16
CA ARG A 57 -16.23 20.86 -6.14
C ARG A 57 -15.68 21.15 -7.54
N SER A 58 -14.64 20.44 -7.97
CA SER A 58 -14.06 20.57 -9.29
C SER A 58 -14.86 19.67 -10.22
N ARG A 59 -15.78 20.34 -10.91
CA ARG A 59 -16.47 19.99 -12.16
C ARG A 59 -16.19 18.58 -12.70
N LYS A 60 -17.29 17.81 -12.87
CA LYS A 60 -17.38 16.55 -13.62
C LYS A 60 -16.42 16.57 -14.83
N PRO A 61 -15.52 15.58 -14.99
CA PRO A 61 -14.84 15.39 -16.26
C PRO A 61 -15.92 15.06 -17.30
N LYS A 62 -15.93 15.76 -18.44
CA LYS A 62 -16.69 15.32 -19.62
C LYS A 62 -16.22 13.90 -19.95
N PRO A 63 -17.11 12.92 -20.16
CA PRO A 63 -16.69 11.64 -20.71
C PRO A 63 -16.09 11.92 -22.09
N ARG A 64 -14.82 11.60 -22.28
CA ARG A 64 -14.32 11.33 -23.63
C ARG A 64 -14.87 9.97 -24.00
N GLU A 65 -15.74 9.93 -24.98
CA GLU A 65 -16.12 8.70 -25.68
C GLU A 65 -14.81 8.10 -26.21
N VAL A 66 -14.39 7.01 -25.59
CA VAL A 66 -13.37 6.14 -26.17
C VAL A 66 -14.15 5.15 -27.01
N GLU A 67 -14.13 5.36 -28.33
CA GLU A 67 -14.51 4.33 -29.29
C GLU A 67 -13.51 3.17 -29.11
N LEU A 68 -13.89 2.15 -28.35
CA LEU A 68 -13.16 0.89 -28.27
C LEU A 68 -13.37 0.15 -29.60
N THR A 69 -12.50 0.41 -30.57
CA THR A 69 -12.32 -0.48 -31.71
C THR A 69 -11.65 -1.77 -31.24
N GLU A 70 -12.46 -2.84 -31.24
CA GLU A 70 -12.15 -4.21 -31.65
C GLU A 70 -10.95 -4.96 -31.04
N ASP A 71 -11.32 -6.05 -30.35
CA ASP A 71 -10.67 -7.36 -30.32
C ASP A 71 -9.21 -7.46 -29.89
N VAL A 72 -9.01 -7.60 -28.57
CA VAL A 72 -7.89 -8.38 -28.04
C VAL A 72 -8.44 -9.47 -27.12
N ALA A 73 -8.58 -10.67 -27.70
CA ALA A 73 -8.83 -11.90 -26.97
C ALA A 73 -7.64 -12.19 -26.04
N PHE A 74 -7.77 -11.91 -24.74
CA PHE A 74 -6.85 -12.44 -23.74
C PHE A 74 -7.25 -13.88 -23.43
N GLY A 75 -6.68 -14.79 -24.21
CA GLY A 75 -6.74 -16.22 -23.98
C GLY A 75 -6.11 -16.64 -22.65
N GLU A 76 -6.74 -17.67 -22.08
CA GLU A 76 -6.21 -18.71 -21.19
C GLU A 76 -5.44 -18.31 -19.93
N GLN A 77 -6.14 -18.52 -18.81
CA GLN A 77 -5.58 -18.83 -17.49
C GLN A 77 -4.50 -19.92 -17.60
N ALA A 78 -3.26 -19.60 -17.24
CA ALA A 78 -2.27 -20.60 -16.88
C ALA A 78 -2.23 -20.68 -15.34
N GLU A 79 -2.89 -21.71 -14.80
CA GLU A 79 -2.66 -22.18 -13.43
C GLU A 79 -1.21 -22.69 -13.31
N PRO A 80 -0.46 -22.33 -12.26
CA PRO A 80 0.83 -22.98 -12.03
C PRO A 80 0.60 -24.40 -11.48
N GLU A 81 0.87 -25.41 -12.31
CA GLU A 81 1.07 -26.80 -11.86
C GLU A 81 2.27 -26.83 -10.89
N ILE A 82 2.00 -27.01 -9.60
CA ILE A 82 3.02 -27.33 -8.60
C ILE A 82 3.20 -28.85 -8.64
N THR A 83 4.20 -29.32 -9.38
CA THR A 83 4.68 -30.69 -9.27
C THR A 83 5.54 -30.82 -8.01
N ASP A 84 5.02 -31.60 -7.07
CA ASP A 84 5.73 -32.19 -5.94
C ASP A 84 6.87 -33.07 -6.49
N ASP A 85 8.13 -32.65 -6.35
CA ASP A 85 9.29 -33.52 -6.53
C ASP A 85 10.22 -33.40 -5.32
N VAL A 86 10.06 -34.36 -4.41
CA VAL A 86 10.83 -34.53 -3.18
C VAL A 86 12.02 -35.45 -3.47
N PRO A 87 13.27 -35.03 -3.22
CA PRO A 87 14.33 -35.97 -2.94
C PRO A 87 14.45 -36.19 -1.43
N LEU A 88 14.09 -37.40 -1.00
CA LEU A 88 14.36 -37.92 0.35
C LEU A 88 15.88 -37.95 0.59
N PRO A 89 16.42 -37.47 1.73
CA PRO A 89 17.84 -37.67 2.03
C PRO A 89 18.15 -39.15 2.25
N PRO A 90 19.34 -39.64 1.84
CA PRO A 90 19.74 -41.01 2.13
C PRO A 90 19.96 -41.20 3.63
N ASP A 91 19.49 -42.33 4.15
CA ASP A 91 19.80 -42.84 5.49
C ASP A 91 21.31 -42.73 5.74
N VAL A 92 21.69 -41.97 6.77
CA VAL A 92 23.05 -41.96 7.30
C VAL A 92 23.07 -42.87 8.53
N ALA A 93 23.92 -43.88 8.44
CA ALA A 93 24.09 -45.04 9.32
C ALA A 93 24.32 -44.74 10.81
#